data_AF-A0A3C0PG58-F1
#
_entry.id   AF-A0A3C0PG58-F1
#
_cell.length_a   1.000
_cell.length_b   1.000
_cell.length_c   1.000
_cell.angle_alpha   90.00
_cell.angle_beta   90.00
_cell.angle_gamma   90.00
#
_symmetry.space_group_name_H-M   'P 1'
#
loop_
_entity.id
_entity.type
_entity.pdbx_description
1 polymer ?
#
loop_
_entity_poly.entity_id
_entity_poly.type
_entity_poly.pdbx_seq_one_letter_code
_entity_poly.pdbx_strand_id
1 'polypeptide(L)'
;MYNKNTIKFLLYILSIIASPEICVLYASPTLPPDTSAVSSAIARNSSVSVNPVPDTLKSSNEIDSTLFYDTVSASSDTAEDTLASEDTLASEDWPDSSYNSTDGIPADSVKPVAEVSAKIRLYPGISMEQDSLARVLLHCVWSFAWDDVEKMAHKMRKLENREHRPALSILLWVATNVIRLQYGEIRGDRAVKNCLEEIEKAVKTGLELSDPEKSPDSLMATNLLIYGGIKGLSATTQLDKNPVSAAVEGLKALNNIEKCMALEPDIKDACLGQGIFYCALAKASPFIRGALNMMGHQVSLYKGLNCLRESAKSGRYTSILAKIYLVEFLTPYMENQAAEKRMIFRSLKSSFPDNPYFLFLELEENLCFHPEHAFDPSIRRMVKRKIGTFSTGDYSKNLYSSLVKWQYLLIDPFAMSKLRPDTTFDLREFAYYPVFLSGLREKYMLQQQSPNSSSGVRQRQIKFIRRTELRSRKILEGSPMSSSWKGFYLWHIRDALRIK
;
A
#
# COMPACT_ATOMS: atom_id res chain seq x y z
N MET A 1 9.82 35.49 4.82
CA MET A 1 9.03 35.69 3.59
C MET A 1 9.64 34.84 2.48
N TYR A 2 8.89 33.90 1.90
CA TYR A 2 9.41 33.06 0.81
C TYR A 2 9.53 33.86 -0.50
N ASN A 3 10.61 33.65 -1.25
CA ASN A 3 10.84 34.30 -2.55
C ASN A 3 9.71 33.91 -3.53
N LYS A 4 9.26 34.84 -4.39
CA LYS A 4 8.29 34.58 -5.48
C LYS A 4 8.64 33.34 -6.30
N ASN A 5 9.93 33.02 -6.45
CA ASN A 5 10.39 31.81 -7.14
C ASN A 5 10.14 30.53 -6.35
N THR A 6 10.23 30.55 -5.01
CA THR A 6 9.86 29.42 -4.15
C THR A 6 8.36 29.15 -4.20
N ILE A 7 7.53 30.19 -4.29
CA ILE A 7 6.07 30.04 -4.42
C ILE A 7 5.68 29.47 -5.80
N LYS A 8 6.31 29.94 -6.89
CA LYS A 8 6.13 29.34 -8.23
C LYS A 8 6.62 27.89 -8.29
N PHE A 9 7.73 27.60 -7.62
CA PHE A 9 8.30 26.26 -7.48
C PHE A 9 7.36 25.31 -6.72
N LEU A 10 6.81 25.76 -5.60
CA LEU A 10 5.80 25.01 -4.85
C LEU A 10 4.52 24.81 -5.67
N LEU A 11 4.03 25.81 -6.39
CA LEU A 11 2.87 25.68 -7.29
C LEU A 11 3.09 24.61 -8.39
N TYR A 12 4.30 24.52 -8.93
CA TYR A 12 4.69 23.50 -9.91
C TYR A 12 4.86 22.10 -9.30
N ILE A 13 5.32 21.99 -8.04
CA ILE A 13 5.39 20.71 -7.30
C ILE A 13 4.04 19.98 -7.29
N LEU A 14 2.96 20.75 -7.30
CA LEU A 14 1.63 20.28 -6.96
C LEU A 14 0.78 19.92 -8.16
N SER A 15 1.04 20.52 -9.32
CA SER A 15 0.45 20.05 -10.58
C SER A 15 0.90 18.63 -10.91
N ILE A 16 2.00 18.17 -10.33
CA ILE A 16 2.56 16.83 -10.55
C ILE A 16 2.12 15.84 -9.47
N ILE A 17 2.11 16.23 -8.19
CA ILE A 17 1.59 15.38 -7.11
C ILE A 17 0.08 15.14 -7.26
N ALA A 18 -0.66 16.09 -7.84
CA ALA A 18 -2.09 15.96 -8.13
C ALA A 18 -2.41 15.17 -9.41
N SER A 19 -1.41 14.66 -10.15
CA SER A 19 -1.65 13.92 -11.40
C SER A 19 -1.83 12.41 -11.15
N PRO A 20 -2.98 11.81 -11.49
CA PRO A 20 -3.29 10.40 -11.23
C PRO A 20 -2.45 9.39 -12.04
N GLU A 21 -1.60 9.84 -12.96
CA GLU A 21 -0.85 8.97 -13.88
C GLU A 21 0.37 8.28 -13.25
N ILE A 22 0.73 8.61 -12.01
CA ILE A 22 1.98 8.17 -11.38
C ILE A 22 1.91 6.75 -10.82
N CYS A 23 0.72 6.23 -10.47
CA CYS A 23 0.56 4.82 -10.09
C CYS A 23 0.73 3.86 -11.29
N VAL A 24 0.60 4.34 -12.53
CA VAL A 24 0.71 3.52 -13.75
C VAL A 24 2.16 3.25 -14.15
N LEU A 25 3.13 4.04 -13.66
CA LEU A 25 4.52 3.95 -14.11
C LEU A 25 5.27 2.69 -13.63
N TYR A 26 4.77 1.99 -12.61
CA TYR A 26 5.29 0.66 -12.22
C TYR A 26 4.55 -0.50 -12.90
N ALA A 27 3.42 -0.24 -13.56
CA ALA A 27 2.56 -1.25 -14.14
C ALA A 27 2.84 -1.53 -15.63
N SER A 28 3.74 -0.78 -16.25
CA SER A 28 4.14 -1.00 -17.63
C SER A 28 5.62 -1.36 -17.66
N PRO A 29 6.00 -2.66 -17.60
CA PRO A 29 7.29 -3.03 -18.14
C PRO A 29 7.23 -2.70 -19.63
N THR A 30 7.98 -1.69 -20.06
CA THR A 30 8.46 -1.69 -21.44
C THR A 30 9.33 -2.94 -21.56
N LEU A 31 8.72 -4.04 -22.01
CA LEU A 31 9.46 -5.16 -22.58
C LEU A 31 10.44 -4.56 -23.59
N PRO A 32 11.74 -4.86 -23.51
CA PRO A 32 12.65 -4.48 -24.58
C PRO A 32 12.07 -5.04 -25.89
N PRO A 33 12.12 -4.28 -27.00
CA PRO A 33 11.64 -4.81 -28.27
C PRO A 33 12.42 -6.08 -28.59
N ASP A 34 11.70 -7.16 -28.86
CA ASP A 34 12.23 -8.40 -29.40
C ASP A 34 12.99 -8.09 -30.70
N THR A 35 14.31 -7.98 -30.64
CA THR A 35 15.18 -7.76 -31.80
C THR A 35 15.51 -9.09 -32.50
N SER A 36 14.48 -9.89 -32.77
CA SER A 36 14.64 -11.16 -33.49
C SER A 36 13.53 -11.44 -34.51
N ALA A 37 13.05 -10.41 -35.24
CA ALA A 37 12.16 -10.65 -36.38
C ALA A 37 12.14 -9.51 -37.41
N VAL A 38 13.29 -9.09 -37.96
CA VAL A 38 13.33 -8.33 -39.22
C VAL A 38 14.57 -8.72 -40.03
N SER A 39 14.44 -9.72 -40.89
CA SER A 39 15.26 -9.86 -42.11
C SER A 39 14.64 -10.91 -43.02
N SER A 40 13.68 -10.49 -43.84
CA SER A 40 13.55 -10.91 -45.24
C SER A 40 12.33 -10.28 -45.90
N ALA A 41 12.52 -9.82 -47.13
CA ALA A 41 11.52 -9.54 -48.16
C ALA A 41 10.94 -8.11 -48.24
N ILE A 42 11.69 -7.21 -48.90
CA ILE A 42 11.12 -6.29 -49.91
C ILE A 42 12.03 -6.27 -51.14
N ALA A 43 11.64 -7.00 -52.18
CA ALA A 43 12.02 -6.71 -53.56
C ALA A 43 10.81 -6.98 -54.47
N ARG A 44 10.22 -5.87 -54.95
CA ARG A 44 9.62 -5.65 -56.28
C ARG A 44 8.86 -6.81 -56.96
N ASN A 45 7.56 -6.67 -57.18
CA ASN A 45 6.96 -6.00 -58.35
C ASN A 45 5.51 -6.43 -58.56
N SER A 46 4.68 -5.45 -58.92
CA SER A 46 3.31 -5.53 -59.35
C SER A 46 3.21 -5.76 -60.87
N SER A 47 2.48 -6.79 -61.31
CA SER A 47 1.64 -6.75 -62.54
C SER A 47 0.83 -8.03 -62.77
N VAL A 48 -0.50 -7.87 -62.82
CA VAL A 48 -1.43 -8.38 -63.86
C VAL A 48 -1.66 -9.89 -64.02
N SER A 49 -2.87 -10.30 -63.57
CA SER A 49 -3.95 -11.03 -64.30
C SER A 49 -3.88 -12.53 -64.66
N VAL A 50 -5.07 -13.15 -64.49
CA VAL A 50 -5.66 -14.36 -65.13
C VAL A 50 -5.46 -15.74 -64.45
N ASN A 51 -6.56 -16.33 -63.97
CA ASN A 51 -6.82 -17.76 -63.67
C ASN A 51 -6.83 -18.62 -64.97
N PRO A 52 -6.66 -19.97 -65.00
CA PRO A 52 -7.13 -20.95 -63.99
C PRO A 52 -6.26 -22.24 -63.76
N VAL A 53 -6.60 -22.97 -62.67
CA VAL A 53 -6.76 -24.45 -62.41
C VAL A 53 -6.45 -25.43 -63.57
N PRO A 54 -6.03 -26.74 -63.40
CA PRO A 54 -5.88 -27.62 -62.21
C PRO A 54 -4.59 -28.52 -62.14
N ASP A 55 -4.53 -29.31 -61.06
CA ASP A 55 -4.17 -30.75 -60.97
C ASP A 55 -2.76 -31.25 -60.58
N THR A 56 -2.83 -32.14 -59.56
CA THR A 56 -2.11 -33.42 -59.36
C THR A 56 -0.71 -33.52 -58.71
N LEU A 57 -0.73 -34.32 -57.63
CA LEU A 57 0.14 -35.47 -57.29
C LEU A 57 1.61 -35.26 -56.84
N LYS A 58 1.86 -35.86 -55.64
CA LYS A 58 3.05 -36.66 -55.24
C LYS A 58 4.40 -35.91 -55.20
N SER A 59 5.39 -36.22 -54.36
CA SER A 59 5.61 -37.19 -53.29
C SER A 59 6.96 -36.84 -52.64
N SER A 60 7.15 -37.34 -51.41
CA SER A 60 8.36 -38.03 -50.93
C SER A 60 9.71 -37.31 -50.73
N ASN A 61 10.37 -37.80 -49.66
CA ASN A 61 11.80 -37.83 -49.31
C ASN A 61 12.27 -36.68 -48.39
N GLU A 62 12.52 -36.97 -47.11
CA GLU A 62 13.76 -37.62 -46.58
C GLU A 62 15.00 -36.88 -47.05
N ILE A 63 15.69 -36.16 -46.16
CA ILE A 63 17.15 -36.26 -45.96
C ILE A 63 17.47 -35.95 -44.49
N ASP A 64 18.17 -36.91 -43.91
CA ASP A 64 18.92 -36.92 -42.66
C ASP A 64 20.28 -36.23 -42.89
N SER A 65 20.78 -35.41 -41.97
CA SER A 65 22.23 -35.25 -41.72
C SER A 65 22.54 -34.21 -40.65
N THR A 66 23.02 -34.76 -39.54
CA THR A 66 24.08 -34.26 -38.67
C THR A 66 25.21 -33.51 -39.38
N LEU A 67 25.74 -32.44 -38.76
CA LEU A 67 27.13 -32.33 -38.25
C LEU A 67 27.64 -30.88 -38.12
N PHE A 68 28.35 -30.65 -37.00
CA PHE A 68 29.45 -29.70 -36.76
C PHE A 68 29.24 -28.20 -36.96
N TYR A 69 29.55 -27.41 -35.93
CA TYR A 69 30.63 -26.41 -36.04
C TYR A 69 31.33 -26.16 -34.71
N ASP A 70 32.65 -26.13 -34.81
CA ASP A 70 33.63 -25.72 -33.82
C ASP A 70 33.57 -24.23 -33.48
N THR A 71 34.07 -23.97 -32.28
CA THR A 71 34.64 -22.74 -31.74
C THR A 71 35.47 -21.90 -32.72
N VAL A 72 35.24 -20.57 -32.71
CA VAL A 72 36.31 -19.56 -32.84
C VAL A 72 36.01 -18.39 -31.91
N SER A 73 36.99 -18.11 -31.07
CA SER A 73 37.16 -16.96 -30.18
C SER A 73 37.49 -15.67 -30.93
N ALA A 74 36.97 -14.53 -30.46
CA ALA A 74 37.54 -13.22 -30.73
C ALA A 74 37.34 -12.30 -29.52
N SER A 75 38.47 -11.83 -28.99
CA SER A 75 38.64 -10.82 -27.97
C SER A 75 38.34 -9.42 -28.50
N SER A 76 37.75 -8.56 -27.67
CA SER A 76 38.08 -7.13 -27.65
C SER A 76 37.69 -6.51 -26.32
N ASP A 77 38.69 -6.02 -25.61
CA ASP A 77 38.58 -5.10 -24.48
C ASP A 77 37.80 -3.83 -24.86
N THR A 78 36.98 -3.31 -23.95
CA THR A 78 37.06 -1.89 -23.55
C THR A 78 36.22 -1.63 -22.27
N ALA A 79 36.88 -0.90 -21.37
CA ALA A 79 36.37 0.07 -20.40
C ALA A 79 35.43 -0.40 -19.27
N GLU A 80 36.06 -0.54 -18.11
CA GLU A 80 35.50 -0.49 -16.76
C GLU A 80 34.54 0.69 -16.58
N ASP A 81 33.31 0.38 -16.11
CA ASP A 81 32.52 1.33 -15.34
C ASP A 81 32.01 0.61 -14.09
N THR A 82 32.29 1.22 -12.95
CA THR A 82 32.31 0.57 -11.64
C THR A 82 30.87 0.50 -11.09
N LEU A 83 30.17 -0.60 -11.33
CA LEU A 83 28.93 -0.91 -10.62
C LEU A 83 29.27 -1.47 -9.24
N ALA A 84 28.97 -0.66 -8.23
CA ALA A 84 29.06 -1.03 -6.83
C ALA A 84 28.29 -2.33 -6.58
N SER A 85 28.99 -3.23 -5.89
CA SER A 85 28.62 -4.56 -5.46
C SER A 85 27.22 -4.68 -4.88
N GLU A 86 26.53 -5.74 -5.30
CA GLU A 86 25.38 -6.33 -4.64
C GLU A 86 25.70 -6.63 -3.17
N ASP A 87 25.07 -5.87 -2.27
CA ASP A 87 25.03 -6.21 -0.86
C ASP A 87 24.03 -7.33 -0.62
N THR A 88 24.57 -8.45 -0.13
CA THR A 88 23.92 -9.51 0.64
C THR A 88 22.91 -8.93 1.65
N LEU A 89 21.65 -8.80 1.25
CA LEU A 89 20.52 -8.75 2.18
C LEU A 89 20.30 -10.18 2.68
N ALA A 90 21.04 -10.52 3.75
CA ALA A 90 20.76 -11.70 4.54
C ALA A 90 19.29 -11.69 4.94
N SER A 91 18.66 -12.86 4.87
CA SER A 91 17.34 -13.15 5.41
C SER A 91 17.35 -12.94 6.93
N GLU A 92 17.32 -11.69 7.38
CA GLU A 92 16.96 -11.39 8.76
C GLU A 92 15.49 -11.78 8.91
N ASP A 93 15.25 -12.87 9.63
CA ASP A 93 13.92 -13.20 10.13
C ASP A 93 13.38 -11.96 10.82
N TRP A 94 12.28 -11.41 10.28
CA TRP A 94 11.55 -10.33 10.94
C TRP A 94 11.26 -10.81 12.37
N PRO A 95 11.54 -10.00 13.40
CA PRO A 95 11.32 -10.43 14.77
C PRO A 95 9.88 -10.90 14.88
N ASP A 96 9.73 -12.19 15.19
CA ASP A 96 8.43 -12.80 15.43
C ASP A 96 7.73 -11.90 16.45
N SER A 97 6.56 -11.39 16.09
CA SER A 97 5.93 -10.30 16.83
C SER A 97 5.47 -10.83 18.18
N SER A 98 6.37 -10.89 19.16
CA SER A 98 6.07 -11.10 20.57
C SER A 98 5.45 -9.82 21.12
N TYR A 99 4.33 -9.41 20.55
CA TYR A 99 3.32 -8.75 21.35
C TYR A 99 2.83 -9.82 22.31
N ASN A 100 3.30 -9.78 23.55
CA ASN A 100 2.87 -10.69 24.61
C ASN A 100 1.35 -10.59 24.77
N SER A 101 0.64 -11.48 24.07
CA SER A 101 -0.68 -11.95 24.45
C SER A 101 -0.49 -12.61 25.81
N THR A 102 -1.09 -12.03 26.84
CA THR A 102 -1.05 -12.52 28.22
C THR A 102 -2.16 -13.54 28.42
N ASP A 103 -2.18 -14.60 27.60
CA ASP A 103 -3.14 -15.71 27.77
C ASP A 103 -2.41 -17.07 27.82
N GLY A 104 -2.32 -17.62 29.04
CA GLY A 104 -2.32 -19.06 29.34
C GLY A 104 -1.09 -19.90 28.96
N ILE A 105 -0.04 -19.91 29.79
CA ILE A 105 0.99 -20.97 29.81
C ILE A 105 0.93 -21.69 31.18
N PRO A 106 0.89 -23.05 31.21
CA PRO A 106 0.87 -23.83 32.45
C PRO A 106 2.20 -23.73 33.22
N ALA A 107 2.10 -23.66 34.54
CA ALA A 107 3.11 -23.12 35.45
C ALA A 107 4.38 -23.98 35.70
N ASP A 108 4.52 -25.16 35.13
CA ASP A 108 5.55 -26.11 35.57
C ASP A 108 6.44 -26.61 34.42
N SER A 109 7.36 -25.77 33.89
CA SER A 109 8.66 -26.22 33.33
C SER A 109 9.51 -25.11 32.68
N VAL A 110 9.89 -24.05 33.40
CA VAL A 110 10.86 -23.06 32.88
C VAL A 110 12.10 -23.01 33.76
N LYS A 111 13.23 -23.47 33.22
CA LYS A 111 14.58 -23.22 33.77
C LYS A 111 14.84 -21.71 33.78
N PRO A 112 15.52 -21.15 34.79
CA PRO A 112 15.77 -19.71 34.86
C PRO A 112 16.76 -19.33 33.75
N VAL A 113 16.23 -18.86 32.63
CA VAL A 113 16.98 -18.03 31.69
C VAL A 113 17.27 -16.75 32.45
N ALA A 114 18.54 -16.47 32.73
CA ALA A 114 18.98 -15.21 33.29
C ALA A 114 18.53 -14.10 32.32
N GLU A 115 17.38 -13.50 32.62
CA GLU A 115 16.76 -12.41 31.89
C GLU A 115 17.71 -11.22 31.84
N VAL A 116 18.34 -11.01 30.68
CA VAL A 116 18.74 -9.67 30.27
C VAL A 116 17.43 -8.93 29.98
N SER A 117 16.79 -8.44 31.05
CA SER A 117 15.72 -7.45 30.95
C SER A 117 16.34 -6.19 30.39
N ALA A 118 16.42 -6.12 29.05
CA ALA A 118 16.82 -4.92 28.35
C ALA A 118 15.83 -3.84 28.78
N LYS A 119 16.31 -2.93 29.65
CA LYS A 119 15.52 -1.85 30.23
C LYS A 119 14.84 -1.11 29.09
N ILE A 120 13.51 -1.27 28.97
CA ILE A 120 12.71 -0.64 27.92
C ILE A 120 12.95 0.87 28.00
N ARG A 121 13.66 1.42 27.01
CA ARG A 121 13.92 2.86 26.92
C ARG A 121 12.67 3.52 26.36
N LEU A 122 11.99 4.32 27.19
CA LEU A 122 10.87 5.17 26.76
C LEU A 122 11.38 6.46 26.15
N TYR A 123 10.53 7.11 25.36
CA TYR A 123 10.82 8.44 24.84
C TYR A 123 10.86 9.48 25.96
N PRO A 124 11.68 10.53 25.83
CA PRO A 124 11.81 11.55 26.85
C PRO A 124 10.45 12.12 27.27
N GLY A 125 10.18 12.09 28.58
CA GLY A 125 8.94 12.58 29.18
C GLY A 125 7.75 11.62 29.15
N ILE A 126 7.77 10.55 28.35
CA ILE A 126 6.69 9.57 28.30
C ILE A 126 6.79 8.63 29.52
N SER A 127 5.68 8.45 30.24
CA SER A 127 5.60 7.50 31.35
C SER A 127 5.22 6.09 30.87
N MET A 128 5.52 5.06 31.67
CA MET A 128 5.10 3.67 31.38
C MET A 128 3.58 3.54 31.25
N GLU A 129 2.81 4.26 32.07
CA GLU A 129 1.35 4.25 32.00
C GLU A 129 0.86 4.91 30.69
N GLN A 130 1.44 6.05 30.32
CA GLN A 130 1.10 6.74 29.06
C GLN A 130 1.42 5.87 27.84
N ASP A 131 2.60 5.25 27.82
CA ASP A 131 2.97 4.30 26.77
C ASP A 131 1.99 3.12 26.69
N SER A 132 1.63 2.53 27.83
CA SER A 132 0.67 1.43 27.86
C SER A 132 -0.68 1.84 27.27
N LEU A 133 -1.19 3.02 27.64
CA LEU A 133 -2.44 3.55 27.10
C LEU A 133 -2.34 3.83 25.59
N ALA A 134 -1.22 4.37 25.11
CA ALA A 134 -0.97 4.63 23.70
C ALA A 134 -0.98 3.33 22.87
N ARG A 135 -0.32 2.28 23.36
CA ARG A 135 -0.28 0.97 22.68
C ARG A 135 -1.65 0.30 22.64
N VAL A 136 -2.41 0.34 23.75
CA VAL A 136 -3.79 -0.18 23.77
C VAL A 136 -4.68 0.62 22.81
N LEU A 137 -4.57 1.95 22.80
CA LEU A 137 -5.30 2.81 21.86
C LEU A 137 -5.04 2.40 20.41
N LEU A 138 -3.77 2.24 20.03
CA LEU A 138 -3.39 1.83 18.67
C LEU A 138 -3.89 0.44 18.32
N HIS A 139 -3.81 -0.50 19.27
CA HIS A 139 -4.40 -1.83 19.07
C HIS A 139 -5.92 -1.75 18.80
N CYS A 140 -6.64 -0.89 19.53
CA CYS A 140 -8.07 -0.64 19.29
C CYS A 140 -8.31 -0.02 17.90
N VAL A 141 -7.49 0.94 17.46
CA VAL A 141 -7.58 1.53 16.10
C VAL A 141 -7.46 0.44 15.03
N TRP A 142 -6.41 -0.38 15.12
CA TRP A 142 -6.15 -1.45 14.16
C TRP A 142 -7.06 -2.68 14.32
N SER A 143 -7.89 -2.71 15.37
CA SER A 143 -8.98 -3.67 15.55
C SER A 143 -10.35 -3.07 15.23
N PHE A 144 -10.39 -1.82 14.73
CA PHE A 144 -11.60 -1.02 14.49
C PHE A 144 -12.54 -0.87 15.70
N ALA A 145 -12.02 -1.02 16.93
CA ALA A 145 -12.79 -0.88 18.17
C ALA A 145 -12.89 0.61 18.57
N TRP A 146 -13.60 1.41 17.77
CA TRP A 146 -13.58 2.87 17.85
C TRP A 146 -14.05 3.42 19.20
N ASP A 147 -15.08 2.83 19.81
CA ASP A 147 -15.56 3.25 21.14
C ASP A 147 -14.47 3.15 22.21
N ASP A 148 -13.59 2.14 22.12
CA ASP A 148 -12.50 1.96 23.07
C ASP A 148 -11.32 2.89 22.78
N VAL A 149 -11.11 3.27 21.51
CA VAL A 149 -10.13 4.30 21.14
C VAL A 149 -10.44 5.63 21.84
N GLU A 150 -11.70 6.07 21.84
CA GLU A 150 -12.12 7.31 22.50
C GLU A 150 -11.91 7.25 24.02
N LYS A 151 -12.28 6.13 24.64
CA LYS A 151 -12.06 5.90 26.08
C LYS A 151 -10.58 5.95 26.44
N MET A 152 -9.72 5.30 25.65
CA MET A 152 -8.27 5.29 25.91
C MET A 152 -7.64 6.67 25.70
N ALA A 153 -8.03 7.37 24.63
CA ALA A 153 -7.56 8.72 24.35
C ALA A 153 -7.90 9.68 25.52
N HIS A 154 -9.12 9.60 26.05
CA HIS A 154 -9.55 10.42 27.20
C HIS A 154 -8.79 10.08 28.48
N LYS A 155 -8.59 8.78 28.78
CA LYS A 155 -7.78 8.35 29.94
C LYS A 155 -6.35 8.87 29.83
N MET A 156 -5.73 8.73 28.66
CA MET A 156 -4.37 9.20 28.41
C MET A 156 -4.26 10.71 28.52
N ARG A 157 -5.23 11.47 28.01
CA ARG A 157 -5.25 12.92 28.14
C ARG A 157 -5.37 13.39 29.59
N LYS A 158 -6.19 12.71 30.40
CA LYS A 158 -6.28 12.99 31.85
C LYS A 158 -4.95 12.77 32.56
N LEU A 159 -4.26 11.68 32.23
CA LEU A 159 -2.93 11.36 32.73
C LEU A 159 -1.92 12.45 32.35
N GLU A 160 -1.90 12.84 31.08
CA GLU A 160 -1.00 13.87 30.55
C GLU A 160 -1.18 15.22 31.26
N ASN A 161 -2.44 15.64 31.45
CA ASN A 161 -2.75 16.88 32.16
C ASN A 161 -2.35 16.83 33.64
N ARG A 162 -2.60 15.70 34.31
CA ARG A 162 -2.26 15.52 35.74
C ARG A 162 -0.75 15.57 35.98
N GLU A 163 0.01 14.99 35.07
CA GLU A 163 1.46 14.79 35.22
C GLU A 163 2.32 15.74 34.38
N HIS A 164 1.70 16.70 33.68
CA HIS A 164 2.38 17.63 32.79
C HIS A 164 3.27 16.93 31.74
N ARG A 165 2.72 15.87 31.11
CA ARG A 165 3.42 15.03 30.13
C ARG A 165 3.26 15.59 28.70
N PRO A 166 4.12 15.18 27.75
CA PRO A 166 3.91 15.47 26.33
C PRO A 166 2.52 15.04 25.84
N ALA A 167 1.91 15.83 24.96
CA ALA A 167 0.53 15.65 24.49
C ALA A 167 0.36 14.53 23.43
N LEU A 168 0.87 13.33 23.73
CA LEU A 168 0.82 12.17 22.82
C LEU A 168 -0.63 11.78 22.48
N SER A 169 -1.56 11.91 23.42
CA SER A 169 -2.99 11.66 23.20
C SER A 169 -3.57 12.47 22.07
N ILE A 170 -3.14 13.72 21.91
CA ILE A 170 -3.64 14.59 20.84
C ILE A 170 -3.09 14.15 19.49
N LEU A 171 -1.80 13.80 19.39
CA LEU A 171 -1.23 13.24 18.16
C LEU A 171 -2.01 11.99 17.73
N LEU A 172 -2.18 11.03 18.63
CA LEU A 172 -2.86 9.77 18.32
C LEU A 172 -4.34 9.97 18.01
N TRP A 173 -5.01 10.93 18.66
CA TRP A 173 -6.38 11.32 18.35
C TRP A 173 -6.51 11.90 16.94
N VAL A 174 -5.62 12.82 16.55
CA VAL A 174 -5.58 13.39 15.20
C VAL A 174 -5.32 12.27 14.19
N ALA A 175 -4.32 11.42 14.42
CA ALA A 175 -3.99 10.30 13.54
C ALA A 175 -5.19 9.36 13.34
N THR A 176 -5.86 8.98 14.43
CA THR A 176 -7.04 8.12 14.41
C THR A 176 -8.16 8.72 13.55
N ASN A 177 -8.49 10.00 13.73
CA ASN A 177 -9.60 10.60 13.01
C ASN A 177 -9.27 10.82 11.53
N VAL A 178 -8.01 11.12 11.20
CA VAL A 178 -7.54 11.13 9.80
C VAL A 178 -7.66 9.74 9.17
N ILE A 179 -7.24 8.69 9.88
CA ILE A 179 -7.41 7.29 9.47
C ILE A 179 -8.89 6.97 9.24
N ARG A 180 -9.78 7.31 10.17
CA ARG A 180 -11.24 7.09 10.04
C ARG A 180 -11.81 7.79 8.81
N LEU A 181 -11.37 9.02 8.52
CA LEU A 181 -11.78 9.73 7.31
C LEU A 181 -11.28 9.03 6.04
N GLN A 182 -10.01 8.63 6.01
CA GLN A 182 -9.39 7.97 4.85
C GLN A 182 -9.98 6.59 4.57
N TYR A 183 -10.35 5.84 5.60
CA TYR A 183 -11.03 4.54 5.47
C TYR A 183 -12.56 4.66 5.32
N GLY A 184 -13.09 5.87 5.20
CA GLY A 184 -14.52 6.09 4.99
C GLY A 184 -15.41 5.63 6.16
N GLU A 185 -14.88 5.61 7.38
CA GLU A 185 -15.64 5.22 8.58
C GLU A 185 -16.72 6.23 8.94
N ILE A 186 -16.48 7.49 8.61
CA ILE A 186 -17.39 8.59 8.94
C ILE A 186 -18.40 8.75 7.82
N ARG A 187 -19.68 8.82 8.18
CA ARG A 187 -20.80 8.66 7.24
C ARG A 187 -21.59 9.96 7.08
N GLY A 188 -21.67 10.43 5.84
CA GLY A 188 -22.48 11.59 5.46
C GLY A 188 -21.76 12.92 5.65
N ASP A 189 -22.07 13.88 4.77
CA ASP A 189 -21.35 15.16 4.67
C ASP A 189 -21.30 15.94 5.98
N ARG A 190 -22.39 15.89 6.77
CA ARG A 190 -22.44 16.53 8.09
C ARG A 190 -21.46 15.90 9.07
N ALA A 191 -21.39 14.57 9.15
CA ALA A 191 -20.50 13.89 10.08
C ALA A 191 -19.03 14.08 9.66
N VAL A 192 -18.74 14.02 8.35
CA VAL A 192 -17.41 14.32 7.81
C VAL A 192 -16.99 15.74 8.16
N LYS A 193 -17.88 16.72 7.96
CA LYS A 193 -17.63 18.11 8.34
C LYS A 193 -17.35 18.26 9.83
N ASN A 194 -18.18 17.68 10.69
CA ASN A 194 -17.98 17.73 12.15
C ASN A 194 -16.64 17.11 12.55
N CYS A 195 -16.28 15.96 11.97
CA CYS A 195 -14.99 15.33 12.25
C CYS A 195 -13.81 16.22 11.82
N LEU A 196 -13.89 16.87 10.66
CA LEU A 196 -12.84 17.80 10.21
C LEU A 196 -12.69 19.00 11.17
N GLU A 197 -13.80 19.54 11.67
CA GLU A 197 -13.78 20.62 12.69
C GLU A 197 -13.15 20.14 14.02
N GLU A 198 -13.44 18.91 14.44
CA GLU A 198 -12.81 18.30 15.62
C GLU A 198 -11.31 18.07 15.43
N ILE A 199 -10.89 17.58 14.25
CA ILE A 199 -9.48 17.45 13.89
C ILE A 199 -8.81 18.82 13.93
N GLU A 200 -9.39 19.86 13.34
CA GLU A 200 -8.81 21.21 13.31
C GLU A 200 -8.62 21.76 14.74
N LYS A 201 -9.62 21.59 15.61
CA LYS A 201 -9.52 21.97 17.03
C LYS A 201 -8.42 21.20 17.76
N ALA A 202 -8.32 19.89 17.51
CA ALA A 202 -7.28 19.06 18.11
C ALA A 202 -5.89 19.43 17.59
N VAL A 203 -5.74 19.71 16.29
CA VAL A 203 -4.50 20.20 15.67
C VAL A 203 -4.06 21.50 16.33
N LYS A 204 -4.94 22.50 16.42
CA LYS A 204 -4.59 23.77 17.08
C LYS A 204 -4.08 23.56 18.50
N THR A 205 -4.84 22.81 19.31
CA THR A 205 -4.49 22.53 20.71
C THR A 205 -3.16 21.77 20.82
N GLY A 206 -2.96 20.75 19.97
CA GLY A 206 -1.76 19.93 19.99
C GLY A 206 -0.51 20.69 19.57
N LEU A 207 -0.60 21.55 18.55
CA LEU A 207 0.51 22.41 18.14
C LEU A 207 0.88 23.43 19.22
N GLU A 208 -0.10 23.98 19.94
CA GLU A 208 0.16 24.88 21.08
C GLU A 208 0.86 24.16 22.23
N LEU A 209 0.45 22.93 22.57
CA LEU A 209 1.01 22.15 23.68
C LEU A 209 2.36 21.49 23.38
N SER A 210 2.68 21.26 22.11
CA SER A 210 3.93 20.64 21.65
C SER A 210 4.87 21.63 20.95
N ASP A 211 4.62 22.93 21.09
CA ASP A 211 5.41 23.99 20.46
C ASP A 211 6.90 23.87 20.82
N PRO A 212 7.78 23.56 19.85
CA PRO A 212 9.21 23.39 20.13
C PRO A 212 9.85 24.64 20.73
N GLU A 213 9.36 25.85 20.43
CA GLU A 213 9.92 27.10 20.97
C GLU A 213 9.64 27.27 22.47
N LYS A 214 8.60 26.59 22.99
CA LYS A 214 8.20 26.61 24.40
C LYS A 214 8.54 25.31 25.13
N SER A 215 9.10 24.33 24.42
CA SER A 215 9.37 23.01 24.97
C SER A 215 10.62 23.04 25.88
N PRO A 216 10.56 22.47 27.09
CA PRO A 216 11.77 22.18 27.86
C PRO A 216 12.72 21.28 27.06
N ASP A 217 14.03 21.47 27.24
CA ASP A 217 15.07 20.68 26.54
C ASP A 217 14.87 19.17 26.76
N SER A 218 14.49 18.76 27.97
CA SER A 218 14.24 17.36 28.32
C SER A 218 13.06 16.72 27.58
N LEU A 219 12.19 17.52 26.95
CA LEU A 219 11.01 17.07 26.19
C LEU A 219 11.10 17.41 24.71
N MET A 220 12.14 18.15 24.29
CA MET A 220 12.24 18.75 22.96
C MET A 220 12.08 17.72 21.83
N ALA A 221 12.80 16.59 21.90
CA ALA A 221 12.72 15.56 20.87
C ALA A 221 11.30 14.95 20.75
N THR A 222 10.66 14.64 21.88
CA THR A 222 9.28 14.11 21.91
C THR A 222 8.27 15.13 21.41
N ASN A 223 8.42 16.40 21.79
CA ASN A 223 7.52 17.47 21.32
C ASN A 223 7.71 17.76 19.83
N LEU A 224 8.94 17.68 19.30
CA LEU A 224 9.19 17.76 17.85
C LEU A 224 8.52 16.61 17.09
N LEU A 225 8.55 15.38 17.63
CA LEU A 225 7.81 14.24 17.07
C LEU A 225 6.31 14.53 17.03
N ILE A 226 5.73 14.97 18.15
CA ILE A 226 4.29 15.25 18.28
C ILE A 226 3.88 16.38 17.34
N TYR A 227 4.61 17.49 17.37
CA TYR A 227 4.34 18.67 16.55
C TYR A 227 4.47 18.36 15.06
N GLY A 228 5.56 17.71 14.66
CA GLY A 228 5.80 17.27 13.29
C GLY A 228 4.71 16.31 12.80
N GLY A 229 4.37 15.31 13.62
CA GLY A 229 3.30 14.35 13.30
C GLY A 229 1.93 15.01 13.11
N ILE A 230 1.53 15.90 14.02
CA ILE A 230 0.26 16.63 13.91
C ILE A 230 0.21 17.50 12.65
N LYS A 231 1.30 18.21 12.34
CA LYS A 231 1.39 19.00 11.10
C LYS A 231 1.30 18.14 9.85
N GLY A 232 2.04 17.04 9.81
CA GLY A 232 2.03 16.10 8.68
C GLY A 232 0.65 15.53 8.43
N LEU A 233 -0.03 15.07 9.49
CA LEU A 233 -1.40 14.55 9.41
C LEU A 233 -2.39 15.64 8.98
N SER A 234 -2.30 16.85 9.55
CA SER A 234 -3.15 17.97 9.13
C SER A 234 -2.97 18.32 7.66
N ALA A 235 -1.72 18.30 7.14
CA ALA A 235 -1.46 18.52 5.72
C ALA A 235 -2.20 17.53 4.82
N THR A 236 -2.30 16.25 5.20
CA THR A 236 -3.04 15.25 4.40
C THR A 236 -4.51 15.59 4.23
N THR A 237 -5.17 16.18 5.26
CA THR A 237 -6.58 16.60 5.19
C THR A 237 -6.81 17.80 4.28
N GLN A 238 -5.75 18.55 3.95
CA GLN A 238 -5.80 19.73 3.09
C GLN A 238 -5.43 19.42 1.64
N LEU A 239 -4.95 18.21 1.33
CA LEU A 239 -4.36 17.89 0.04
C LEU A 239 -5.31 18.17 -1.14
N ASP A 240 -6.58 17.80 -1.00
CA ASP A 240 -7.58 18.01 -2.06
C ASP A 240 -8.05 19.47 -2.17
N LYS A 241 -8.03 20.22 -1.06
CA LYS A 241 -8.56 21.59 -1.00
C LYS A 241 -7.51 22.64 -1.38
N ASN A 242 -6.31 22.48 -0.84
CA ASN A 242 -5.19 23.38 -1.02
C ASN A 242 -3.87 22.58 -1.00
N PRO A 243 -3.54 21.92 -2.12
CA PRO A 243 -2.36 21.07 -2.20
C PRO A 243 -1.07 21.85 -1.90
N VAL A 244 -1.04 23.17 -2.17
CA VAL A 244 0.12 24.05 -1.89
C VAL A 244 0.38 24.19 -0.42
N SER A 245 -0.66 24.59 0.30
CA SER A 245 -0.60 24.70 1.75
C SER A 245 -0.21 23.36 2.37
N ALA A 246 -0.81 22.27 1.88
CA ALA A 246 -0.49 20.92 2.33
C ALA A 246 1.00 20.57 2.13
N ALA A 247 1.58 20.81 0.95
CA ALA A 247 3.01 20.52 0.73
C ALA A 247 3.95 21.39 1.58
N VAL A 248 3.62 22.67 1.76
CA VAL A 248 4.40 23.58 2.61
C VAL A 248 4.36 23.12 4.07
N GLU A 249 3.17 22.78 4.59
CA GLU A 249 3.05 22.25 5.95
C GLU A 249 3.69 20.87 6.10
N GLY A 250 3.62 20.02 5.07
CA GLY A 250 4.32 18.74 5.02
C GLY A 250 5.85 18.88 5.09
N LEU A 251 6.43 19.86 4.39
CA LEU A 251 7.87 20.14 4.48
C LEU A 251 8.26 20.69 5.85
N LYS A 252 7.43 21.57 6.44
CA LYS A 252 7.64 22.03 7.83
C LYS A 252 7.55 20.86 8.82
N ALA A 253 6.62 19.92 8.62
CA ALA A 253 6.51 18.71 9.42
C ALA A 253 7.79 17.89 9.31
N LEU A 254 8.28 17.62 8.09
CA LEU A 254 9.54 16.90 7.87
C LEU A 254 10.70 17.56 8.60
N ASN A 255 10.86 18.88 8.51
CA ASN A 255 11.95 19.58 9.19
C ASN A 255 11.93 19.38 10.71
N ASN A 256 10.74 19.28 11.33
CA ASN A 256 10.63 18.99 12.75
C ASN A 256 10.97 17.52 13.07
N ILE A 257 10.56 16.58 12.20
CA ILE A 257 10.89 15.16 12.32
C ILE A 257 12.40 14.92 12.16
N GLU A 258 13.06 15.56 11.20
CA GLU A 258 14.51 15.47 11.01
C GLU A 258 15.27 16.03 12.23
N LYS A 259 14.79 17.12 12.83
CA LYS A 259 15.34 17.64 14.09
C LYS A 259 15.12 16.68 15.26
N CYS A 260 13.95 16.06 15.36
CA CYS A 260 13.67 15.03 16.37
C CYS A 260 14.68 13.88 16.27
N MET A 261 14.90 13.35 15.06
CA MET A 261 15.85 12.27 14.80
C MET A 261 17.31 12.66 15.09
N ALA A 262 17.68 13.93 14.85
CA ALA A 262 19.00 14.43 15.17
C ALA A 262 19.24 14.56 16.69
N LEU A 263 18.20 14.90 17.46
CA LEU A 263 18.28 15.05 18.92
C LEU A 263 18.22 13.70 19.65
N GLU A 264 17.32 12.81 19.23
CA GLU A 264 17.15 11.49 19.83
C GLU A 264 16.96 10.43 18.72
N PRO A 265 18.06 9.84 18.22
CA PRO A 265 18.03 8.82 17.17
C PRO A 265 17.26 7.54 17.53
N ASP A 266 16.98 7.33 18.82
CA ASP A 266 16.21 6.18 19.31
C ASP A 266 14.70 6.35 19.12
N ILE A 267 14.21 7.55 18.76
CA ILE A 267 12.80 7.78 18.41
C ILE A 267 12.54 7.27 17.00
N LYS A 268 12.42 5.95 16.84
CA LYS A 268 12.21 5.30 15.54
C LYS A 268 10.85 5.60 14.90
N ASP A 269 9.89 6.09 15.69
CA ASP A 269 8.61 6.58 15.16
C ASP A 269 8.76 7.76 14.19
N ALA A 270 9.81 8.56 14.35
CA ALA A 270 10.11 9.68 13.45
C ALA A 270 10.40 9.19 12.01
N CYS A 271 10.93 7.97 11.87
CA CYS A 271 11.21 7.36 10.57
C CYS A 271 9.94 7.12 9.74
N LEU A 272 8.75 7.00 10.35
CA LEU A 272 7.49 6.89 9.59
C LEU A 272 7.28 8.13 8.72
N GLY A 273 7.29 9.32 9.33
CA GLY A 273 6.99 10.57 8.64
C GLY A 273 8.00 10.88 7.53
N GLN A 274 9.29 10.68 7.81
CA GLN A 274 10.35 10.82 6.81
C GLN A 274 10.20 9.80 5.67
N GLY A 275 9.91 8.53 6.01
CA GLY A 275 9.72 7.45 5.05
C GLY A 275 8.60 7.72 4.06
N ILE A 276 7.41 8.06 4.57
CA ILE A 276 6.25 8.41 3.73
C ILE A 276 6.59 9.59 2.81
N PHE A 277 7.21 10.65 3.35
CA PHE A 277 7.54 11.84 2.59
C PHE A 277 8.52 11.54 1.44
N TYR A 278 9.59 10.78 1.71
CA TYR A 278 10.56 10.41 0.69
C TYR A 278 9.99 9.44 -0.35
N CYS A 279 9.20 8.44 0.06
CA CYS A 279 8.54 7.53 -0.88
C CYS A 279 7.54 8.26 -1.80
N ALA A 280 6.76 9.19 -1.26
CA ALA A 280 5.83 10.00 -2.05
C ALA A 280 6.55 10.88 -3.07
N LEU A 281 7.62 11.57 -2.66
CA LEU A 281 8.36 12.49 -3.53
C LEU A 281 9.36 11.81 -4.46
N ALA A 282 9.73 10.56 -4.21
CA ALA A 282 10.52 9.79 -5.16
C ALA A 282 9.83 9.66 -6.53
N LYS A 283 8.49 9.72 -6.55
CA LYS A 283 7.67 9.71 -7.77
C LYS A 283 7.41 11.10 -8.35
N ALA A 284 7.87 12.17 -7.70
CA ALA A 284 7.75 13.52 -8.20
C ALA A 284 8.67 13.75 -9.42
N SER A 285 8.37 14.78 -10.22
CA SER A 285 9.18 15.08 -11.40
C SER A 285 10.65 15.35 -11.03
N PRO A 286 11.61 15.09 -11.94
CA PRO A 286 13.03 15.34 -11.69
C PRO A 286 13.33 16.76 -11.19
N PHE A 287 12.57 17.76 -11.65
CA PHE A 287 12.73 19.15 -11.22
C PHE A 287 12.38 19.36 -9.73
N ILE A 288 11.31 18.73 -9.25
CA ILE A 288 10.90 18.77 -7.84
C ILE A 288 11.98 18.14 -6.96
N ARG A 289 12.43 16.95 -7.37
CA ARG A 289 13.49 16.22 -6.67
C ARG A 289 14.79 17.03 -6.66
N GLY A 290 15.15 17.65 -7.79
CA GLY A 290 16.35 18.48 -7.91
C GLY A 290 16.36 19.66 -6.93
N ALA A 291 15.25 20.40 -6.81
CA ALA A 291 15.23 21.54 -5.90
C ALA A 291 15.04 21.16 -4.42
N LEU A 292 14.41 20.02 -4.10
CA LEU A 292 14.49 19.46 -2.75
C LEU A 292 15.91 19.04 -2.37
N ASN A 293 16.64 18.44 -3.31
CA ASN A 293 18.06 18.12 -3.14
C ASN A 293 18.89 19.39 -2.92
N MET A 294 18.60 20.49 -3.64
CA MET A 294 19.25 21.80 -3.41
C MET A 294 18.93 22.38 -2.01
N MET A 295 17.78 22.04 -1.44
CA MET A 295 17.42 22.40 -0.07
C MET A 295 18.05 21.46 0.98
N GLY A 296 18.87 20.50 0.57
CA GLY A 296 19.54 19.53 1.45
C GLY A 296 18.75 18.24 1.69
N HIS A 297 17.56 18.09 1.12
CA HIS A 297 16.78 16.86 1.25
C HIS A 297 17.12 15.91 0.10
N GLN A 298 18.02 14.95 0.37
CA GLN A 298 18.34 13.88 -0.59
C GLN A 298 17.20 12.87 -0.67
N VAL A 299 16.20 13.16 -1.50
CA VAL A 299 14.98 12.33 -1.63
C VAL A 299 15.25 11.13 -2.54
N SER A 300 15.08 9.92 -2.01
CA SER A 300 15.11 8.69 -2.79
C SER A 300 14.09 7.67 -2.27
N LEU A 301 13.59 6.82 -3.18
CA LEU A 301 12.68 5.74 -2.80
C LEU A 301 13.34 4.78 -1.82
N TYR A 302 14.61 4.42 -2.06
CA TYR A 302 15.39 3.54 -1.20
C TYR A 302 15.50 4.08 0.24
N LYS A 303 15.84 5.36 0.40
CA LYS A 303 15.92 6.00 1.72
C LYS A 303 14.56 6.02 2.41
N GLY A 304 13.48 6.30 1.65
CA GLY A 304 12.11 6.23 2.15
C GLY A 304 11.73 4.85 2.65
N LEU A 305 11.97 3.81 1.86
CA LEU A 305 11.71 2.41 2.22
C LEU A 305 12.52 1.98 3.45
N ASN A 306 13.79 2.37 3.56
CA ASN A 306 14.60 2.05 4.73
C ASN A 306 14.09 2.73 6.00
N CYS A 307 13.64 3.98 5.91
CA CYS A 307 13.00 4.65 7.05
C CYS A 307 11.71 3.93 7.46
N LEU A 308 10.89 3.51 6.48
CA LEU A 308 9.68 2.74 6.78
C LEU A 308 10.00 1.37 7.39
N ARG A 309 11.03 0.66 6.93
CA ARG A 309 11.51 -0.60 7.53
C ARG A 309 11.96 -0.41 8.97
N GLU A 310 12.75 0.64 9.24
CA GLU A 310 13.19 0.96 10.59
C GLU A 310 11.99 1.27 11.50
N SER A 311 11.04 2.06 11.01
CA SER A 311 9.80 2.33 11.75
C SER A 311 8.93 1.07 11.93
N ALA A 312 8.89 0.16 10.96
CA ALA A 312 8.13 -1.07 11.03
C ALA A 312 8.73 -2.08 12.04
N LYS A 313 10.07 -2.16 12.10
CA LYS A 313 10.83 -3.03 13.01
C LYS A 313 10.88 -2.48 14.43
N SER A 314 11.15 -1.18 14.57
CA SER A 314 11.57 -0.57 15.84
C SER A 314 10.67 0.58 16.31
N GLY A 315 9.71 1.05 15.49
CA GLY A 315 8.78 2.11 15.85
C GLY A 315 7.83 1.67 16.96
N ARG A 316 7.67 2.50 17.99
CA ARG A 316 6.93 2.17 19.20
C ARG A 316 5.41 2.30 19.01
N TYR A 317 4.99 3.31 18.26
CA TYR A 317 3.60 3.67 17.99
C TYR A 317 3.24 3.55 16.50
N THR A 318 4.22 3.59 15.60
CA THR A 318 4.05 3.65 14.16
C THR A 318 4.31 2.33 13.44
N SER A 319 4.74 1.26 14.13
CA SER A 319 5.14 0.00 13.50
C SER A 319 4.09 -0.58 12.55
N ILE A 320 2.82 -0.67 12.99
CA ILE A 320 1.74 -1.20 12.16
C ILE A 320 1.46 -0.29 10.95
N LEU A 321 1.46 1.03 11.16
CA LEU A 321 1.23 1.98 10.07
C LEU A 321 2.37 1.95 9.04
N ALA A 322 3.61 1.84 9.49
CA ALA A 322 4.78 1.70 8.63
C ALA A 322 4.71 0.43 7.78
N LYS A 323 4.28 -0.70 8.37
CA LYS A 323 4.03 -1.96 7.64
C LYS A 323 2.99 -1.78 6.53
N ILE A 324 1.90 -1.06 6.79
CA ILE A 324 0.87 -0.77 5.79
C ILE A 324 1.47 0.06 4.63
N TYR A 325 2.22 1.13 4.95
CA TYR A 325 2.90 1.91 3.91
C TYR A 325 3.97 1.14 3.15
N LEU A 326 4.70 0.22 3.80
CA LEU A 326 5.62 -0.67 3.11
C LEU A 326 4.89 -1.53 2.08
N VAL A 327 3.75 -2.12 2.43
CA VAL A 327 2.92 -2.87 1.47
C VAL A 327 2.54 -2.00 0.27
N GLU A 328 2.20 -0.74 0.47
CA GLU A 328 1.86 0.18 -0.61
C GLU A 328 3.05 0.58 -1.51
N PHE A 329 4.25 0.75 -0.93
CA PHE A 329 5.42 1.24 -1.67
C PHE A 329 6.33 0.15 -2.23
N LEU A 330 6.31 -1.05 -1.66
CA LEU A 330 7.08 -2.19 -2.15
C LEU A 330 6.51 -2.68 -3.49
N THR A 331 7.41 -2.94 -4.45
CA THR A 331 7.00 -3.46 -5.75
C THR A 331 6.71 -4.97 -5.68
N PRO A 332 5.60 -5.43 -6.28
CA PRO A 332 5.29 -6.86 -6.37
C PRO A 332 6.16 -7.60 -7.39
N TYR A 333 6.89 -6.88 -8.25
CA TYR A 333 7.64 -7.45 -9.37
C TYR A 333 9.09 -7.81 -9.02
N MET A 334 9.62 -7.33 -7.90
CA MET A 334 10.94 -7.71 -7.41
C MET A 334 10.78 -8.81 -6.36
N GLU A 335 11.42 -9.96 -6.56
CA GLU A 335 11.24 -11.15 -5.73
C GLU A 335 11.47 -10.87 -4.23
N ASN A 336 12.53 -10.13 -3.90
CA ASN A 336 12.85 -9.75 -2.52
C ASN A 336 11.76 -8.87 -1.88
N GLN A 337 11.25 -7.88 -2.60
CA GLN A 337 10.20 -6.99 -2.10
C GLN A 337 8.84 -7.70 -2.02
N ALA A 338 8.52 -8.58 -2.98
CA ALA A 338 7.32 -9.41 -2.93
C ALA A 338 7.35 -10.38 -1.74
N ALA A 339 8.53 -10.98 -1.45
CA ALA A 339 8.73 -11.78 -0.25
C ALA A 339 8.53 -10.97 1.04
N GLU A 340 9.09 -9.76 1.10
CA GLU A 340 8.91 -8.83 2.22
C GLU A 340 7.42 -8.49 2.44
N LYS A 341 6.66 -8.17 1.38
CA LYS A 341 5.20 -7.93 1.48
C LYS A 341 4.46 -9.13 2.06
N ARG A 342 4.77 -10.35 1.62
CA ARG A 342 4.17 -11.59 2.18
C ARG A 342 4.46 -11.75 3.66
N MET A 343 5.69 -11.46 4.10
CA MET A 343 6.05 -11.49 5.53
C MET A 343 5.27 -10.44 6.32
N ILE A 344 5.14 -9.23 5.79
CA ILE A 344 4.36 -8.16 6.42
C ILE A 344 2.88 -8.56 6.56
N PHE A 345 2.25 -9.09 5.50
CA PHE A 345 0.87 -9.57 5.59
C PHE A 345 0.69 -10.68 6.63
N ARG A 346 1.64 -11.63 6.71
CA ARG A 346 1.62 -12.67 7.74
C ARG A 346 1.66 -12.07 9.14
N SER A 347 2.58 -11.12 9.37
CA SER A 347 2.70 -10.43 10.66
C SER A 347 1.41 -9.69 11.02
N LEU A 348 0.86 -8.88 10.11
CA LEU A 348 -0.37 -8.10 10.35
C LEU A 348 -1.58 -9.00 10.66
N LYS A 349 -1.79 -10.07 9.89
CA LYS A 349 -2.86 -11.04 10.13
C LYS A 349 -2.67 -11.83 11.43
N SER A 350 -1.42 -12.05 11.87
CA SER A 350 -1.13 -12.71 13.14
C SER A 350 -1.44 -11.79 14.32
N SER A 351 -1.09 -10.50 14.21
CA SER A 351 -1.38 -9.51 15.25
C SER A 351 -2.86 -9.15 15.35
N PHE A 352 -3.61 -9.23 14.24
CA PHE A 352 -5.03 -8.89 14.18
C PHE A 352 -5.85 -9.98 13.48
N PRO A 353 -5.98 -11.18 14.09
CA PRO A 353 -6.54 -12.37 13.44
C PRO A 353 -8.01 -12.23 13.03
N ASP A 354 -8.75 -11.36 13.72
CA ASP A 354 -10.18 -11.11 13.52
C ASP A 354 -10.46 -9.86 12.69
N ASN A 355 -9.42 -9.11 12.27
CA ASN A 355 -9.60 -7.96 11.40
C ASN A 355 -9.62 -8.40 9.91
N PRO A 356 -10.76 -8.30 9.21
CA PRO A 356 -10.86 -8.66 7.80
C PRO A 356 -10.05 -7.76 6.86
N TYR A 357 -9.67 -6.55 7.28
CA TYR A 357 -8.93 -5.59 6.47
C TYR A 357 -7.59 -6.15 5.96
N PHE A 358 -6.80 -6.77 6.83
CA PHE A 358 -5.49 -7.29 6.45
C PHE A 358 -5.59 -8.51 5.52
N LEU A 359 -6.65 -9.32 5.64
CA LEU A 359 -6.92 -10.38 4.68
C LEU A 359 -7.39 -9.80 3.34
N PHE A 360 -8.25 -8.79 3.35
CA PHE A 360 -8.67 -8.08 2.15
C PHE A 360 -7.48 -7.52 1.38
N LEU A 361 -6.55 -6.83 2.05
CA LEU A 361 -5.35 -6.27 1.40
C LEU A 361 -4.48 -7.34 0.75
N GLU A 362 -4.24 -8.47 1.42
CA GLU A 362 -3.45 -9.58 0.85
C GLU A 362 -4.14 -10.21 -0.37
N LEU A 363 -5.46 -10.40 -0.30
CA LEU A 363 -6.23 -10.93 -1.43
C LEU A 363 -6.26 -9.94 -2.60
N GLU A 364 -6.37 -8.64 -2.31
CA GLU A 364 -6.35 -7.61 -3.35
C GLU A 364 -4.98 -7.54 -4.03
N GLU A 365 -3.88 -7.61 -3.27
CA GLU A 365 -2.52 -7.71 -3.80
C GLU A 365 -2.38 -8.91 -4.74
N ASN A 366 -2.84 -10.09 -4.32
CA ASN A 366 -2.79 -11.29 -5.15
C ASN A 366 -3.65 -11.14 -6.40
N LEU A 367 -4.84 -10.53 -6.31
CA LEU A 367 -5.69 -10.29 -7.48
C LEU A 367 -5.07 -9.30 -8.46
N CYS A 368 -4.37 -8.28 -7.96
CA CYS A 368 -3.74 -7.24 -8.77
C CYS A 368 -2.49 -7.72 -9.49
N PHE A 369 -1.64 -8.47 -8.80
CA PHE A 369 -0.26 -8.70 -9.26
C PHE A 369 0.12 -10.17 -9.39
N HIS A 370 -0.62 -11.07 -8.75
CA HIS A 370 -0.35 -12.51 -8.75
C HIS A 370 -1.62 -13.34 -9.00
N PRO A 371 -2.34 -13.09 -10.12
CA PRO A 371 -3.63 -13.73 -10.40
C PRO A 371 -3.54 -15.27 -10.43
N GLU A 372 -2.38 -15.83 -10.74
CA GLU A 372 -2.08 -17.26 -10.67
C GLU A 372 -2.26 -17.87 -9.27
N HIS A 373 -2.01 -17.07 -8.23
CA HIS A 373 -2.18 -17.52 -6.84
C HIS A 373 -3.63 -17.41 -6.37
N ALA A 374 -4.43 -16.49 -6.94
CA ALA A 374 -5.79 -16.22 -6.47
C ALA A 374 -6.69 -17.47 -6.42
N PHE A 375 -6.44 -18.46 -7.29
CA PHE A 375 -7.22 -19.71 -7.39
C PHE A 375 -6.58 -20.92 -6.71
N ASP A 376 -5.49 -20.75 -5.96
CA ASP A 376 -4.85 -21.85 -5.24
C ASP A 376 -5.83 -22.48 -4.22
N PRO A 377 -6.02 -23.83 -4.24
CA PRO A 377 -6.87 -24.52 -3.27
C PRO A 377 -6.51 -24.27 -1.80
N SER A 378 -5.26 -23.96 -1.49
CA SER A 378 -4.79 -23.57 -0.16
C SER A 378 -5.34 -22.20 0.26
N ILE A 379 -5.28 -21.20 -0.64
CA ILE A 379 -5.86 -19.87 -0.40
C ILE A 379 -7.37 -19.98 -0.22
N ARG A 380 -8.06 -20.74 -1.08
CA ARG A 380 -9.51 -20.99 -0.93
C ARG A 380 -9.86 -21.55 0.45
N ARG A 381 -9.13 -22.58 0.92
CA ARG A 381 -9.36 -23.19 2.25
C ARG A 381 -9.08 -22.20 3.39
N MET A 382 -8.02 -21.41 3.26
CA MET A 382 -7.63 -20.40 4.25
C MET A 382 -8.70 -19.29 4.35
N VAL A 383 -9.11 -18.71 3.23
CA VAL A 383 -10.13 -17.64 3.20
C VAL A 383 -11.47 -18.14 3.74
N LYS A 384 -11.90 -19.35 3.33
CA LYS A 384 -13.13 -19.97 3.85
C LYS A 384 -13.13 -20.09 5.37
N ARG A 385 -11.99 -20.50 5.96
CA ARG A 385 -11.84 -20.62 7.42
C ARG A 385 -11.91 -19.25 8.09
N LYS A 386 -11.20 -18.25 7.55
CA LYS A 386 -11.14 -16.89 8.10
C LYS A 386 -12.46 -16.12 8.03
N ILE A 387 -13.24 -16.28 6.96
CA ILE A 387 -14.59 -15.67 6.88
C ILE A 387 -15.46 -16.06 8.08
N GLY A 388 -15.30 -17.29 8.59
CA GLY A 388 -16.05 -17.78 9.74
C GLY A 388 -15.62 -17.19 11.09
N THR A 389 -14.43 -16.57 11.19
CA THR A 389 -13.92 -15.97 12.44
C THR A 389 -14.21 -14.48 12.55
N PHE A 390 -14.58 -13.82 11.46
CA PHE A 390 -14.84 -12.38 11.48
C PHE A 390 -16.05 -12.04 12.36
N SER A 391 -15.80 -11.24 13.39
CA SER A 391 -16.86 -10.64 14.19
C SER A 391 -17.59 -9.57 13.38
N THR A 392 -18.92 -9.57 13.43
CA THR A 392 -19.75 -8.46 12.97
C THR A 392 -19.84 -7.38 14.05
N GLY A 393 -19.74 -6.11 13.67
CA GLY A 393 -19.88 -5.01 14.62
C GLY A 393 -19.75 -3.68 13.90
N ASP A 394 -18.53 -3.16 13.88
CA ASP A 394 -18.19 -1.87 13.26
C ASP A 394 -18.41 -1.87 11.75
N TYR A 395 -18.66 -0.68 11.20
CA TYR A 395 -18.88 -0.52 9.76
C TYR A 395 -17.71 -1.08 8.94
N SER A 396 -16.48 -0.68 9.23
CA SER A 396 -15.30 -1.15 8.50
C SER A 396 -15.08 -2.66 8.59
N LYS A 397 -15.35 -3.30 9.74
CA LYS A 397 -15.34 -4.77 9.84
C LYS A 397 -16.34 -5.40 8.89
N ASN A 398 -17.57 -4.88 8.85
CA ASN A 398 -18.61 -5.39 7.95
C ASN A 398 -18.27 -5.12 6.47
N LEU A 399 -17.67 -3.96 6.17
CA LEU A 399 -17.19 -3.59 4.83
C LEU A 399 -16.13 -4.57 4.34
N TYR A 400 -15.02 -4.69 5.05
CA TYR A 400 -13.92 -5.55 4.62
C TYR A 400 -14.29 -7.04 4.70
N SER A 401 -15.13 -7.47 5.64
CA SER A 401 -15.69 -8.83 5.63
C SER A 401 -16.51 -9.08 4.37
N SER A 402 -17.33 -8.10 3.94
CA SER A 402 -18.11 -8.21 2.71
C SER A 402 -17.21 -8.22 1.47
N LEU A 403 -16.16 -7.41 1.42
CA LEU A 403 -15.18 -7.41 0.33
C LEU A 403 -14.43 -8.75 0.23
N VAL A 404 -13.99 -9.33 1.35
CA VAL A 404 -13.39 -10.67 1.39
C VAL A 404 -14.38 -11.73 0.89
N LYS A 405 -15.66 -11.65 1.26
CA LYS A 405 -16.69 -12.58 0.77
C LYS A 405 -16.91 -12.43 -0.74
N TRP A 406 -16.86 -11.21 -1.27
CA TRP A 406 -16.90 -10.97 -2.72
C TRP A 406 -15.69 -11.57 -3.43
N GLN A 407 -14.46 -11.38 -2.91
CA GLN A 407 -13.25 -12.02 -3.42
C GLN A 407 -13.37 -13.56 -3.34
N TYR A 408 -13.93 -14.09 -2.25
CA TYR A 408 -14.14 -15.52 -2.10
C TYR A 408 -15.12 -16.08 -3.15
N LEU A 409 -16.14 -15.33 -3.56
CA LEU A 409 -17.05 -15.75 -4.65
C LEU A 409 -16.39 -15.80 -6.03
N LEU A 410 -15.31 -15.03 -6.25
CA LEU A 410 -14.49 -15.17 -7.44
C LEU A 410 -13.75 -16.53 -7.41
N ILE A 411 -13.21 -16.92 -6.26
CA ILE A 411 -12.46 -18.17 -6.05
C ILE A 411 -13.39 -19.39 -6.00
N ASP A 412 -14.57 -19.25 -5.40
CA ASP A 412 -15.56 -20.30 -5.18
C ASP A 412 -16.99 -19.83 -5.55
N PRO A 413 -17.37 -19.94 -6.83
CA PRO A 413 -18.69 -19.56 -7.33
C PRO A 413 -19.89 -20.20 -6.64
N PHE A 414 -19.72 -21.38 -6.04
CA PHE A 414 -20.78 -22.19 -5.46
C PHE A 414 -20.74 -22.18 -3.92
N ALA A 415 -20.17 -21.13 -3.34
CA ALA A 415 -20.09 -20.96 -1.90
C ALA A 415 -21.48 -21.06 -1.22
N MET A 416 -21.47 -21.71 -0.04
CA MET A 416 -22.62 -21.85 0.85
C MET A 416 -23.18 -20.48 1.26
N SER A 417 -24.48 -20.42 1.62
CA SER A 417 -25.19 -19.16 1.94
C SER A 417 -24.47 -18.28 2.97
N LYS A 418 -23.89 -18.85 4.03
CA LYS A 418 -23.15 -18.11 5.07
C LYS A 418 -21.87 -17.42 4.57
N LEU A 419 -21.30 -17.89 3.47
CA LEU A 419 -20.09 -17.34 2.86
C LEU A 419 -20.40 -16.29 1.79
N ARG A 420 -21.68 -16.09 1.45
CA ARG A 420 -22.07 -15.07 0.48
C ARG A 420 -22.03 -13.69 1.13
N PRO A 421 -21.57 -12.67 0.39
CA PRO A 421 -21.64 -11.29 0.84
C PRO A 421 -23.10 -10.84 0.93
N ASP A 422 -23.38 -9.92 1.84
CA ASP A 422 -24.66 -9.22 1.87
C ASP A 422 -24.69 -8.23 0.69
N THR A 423 -25.53 -8.50 -0.31
CA THR A 423 -25.66 -7.67 -1.50
C THR A 423 -26.37 -6.35 -1.24
N THR A 424 -26.99 -6.18 -0.07
CA THR A 424 -27.67 -4.94 0.34
C THR A 424 -26.74 -3.99 1.10
N PHE A 425 -25.55 -4.48 1.48
CA PHE A 425 -24.56 -3.69 2.21
C PHE A 425 -23.95 -2.59 1.34
N ASP A 426 -23.87 -1.38 1.88
CA ASP A 426 -23.25 -0.23 1.21
C ASP A 426 -21.71 -0.33 1.21
N LEU A 427 -21.17 -0.73 0.06
CA LEU A 427 -19.73 -0.83 -0.21
C LEU A 427 -19.06 0.52 -0.52
N ARG A 428 -19.82 1.62 -0.63
CA ARG A 428 -19.32 2.99 -0.88
C ARG A 428 -18.33 3.09 -2.04
N GLU A 429 -17.08 3.40 -1.73
CA GLU A 429 -15.98 3.53 -2.68
C GLU A 429 -15.71 2.24 -3.44
N PHE A 430 -16.06 1.09 -2.86
CA PHE A 430 -15.97 -0.23 -3.47
C PHE A 430 -17.29 -0.69 -4.12
N ALA A 431 -18.26 0.20 -4.40
CA ALA A 431 -19.51 -0.19 -5.06
C ALA A 431 -19.31 -0.78 -6.47
N TYR A 432 -18.18 -0.48 -7.14
CA TYR A 432 -17.82 -1.06 -8.43
C TYR A 432 -17.38 -2.54 -8.31
N TYR A 433 -16.90 -2.92 -7.13
CA TYR A 433 -16.12 -4.12 -6.89
C TYR A 433 -16.87 -5.42 -7.23
N PRO A 434 -18.17 -5.59 -6.90
CA PRO A 434 -18.93 -6.78 -7.32
C PRO A 434 -19.06 -6.93 -8.84
N VAL A 435 -19.25 -5.82 -9.56
CA VAL A 435 -19.36 -5.82 -11.02
C VAL A 435 -18.02 -6.17 -11.66
N PHE A 436 -16.93 -5.63 -11.09
CA PHE A 436 -15.57 -5.91 -11.52
C PHE A 436 -15.24 -7.40 -11.37
N LEU A 437 -15.44 -7.98 -10.17
CA LEU A 437 -15.17 -9.39 -9.91
C LEU A 437 -16.03 -10.34 -10.75
N SER A 438 -17.26 -9.94 -11.09
CA SER A 438 -18.12 -10.71 -12.01
C SER A 438 -17.53 -10.75 -13.42
N GLY A 439 -17.03 -9.62 -13.93
CA GLY A 439 -16.32 -9.57 -15.22
C GLY A 439 -15.04 -10.38 -15.21
N LEU A 440 -14.29 -10.30 -14.10
CA LEU A 440 -13.01 -11.00 -13.94
C LEU A 440 -13.22 -12.52 -13.92
N ARG A 441 -14.26 -12.99 -13.22
CA ARG A 441 -14.67 -14.39 -13.24
C ARG A 441 -14.98 -14.90 -14.65
N GLU A 442 -15.79 -14.16 -15.41
CA GLU A 442 -16.12 -14.56 -16.79
C GLU A 442 -14.87 -14.59 -17.69
N LYS A 443 -13.91 -13.68 -17.48
CA LYS A 443 -12.61 -13.72 -18.17
C LYS A 443 -11.85 -15.01 -17.85
N TYR A 444 -11.76 -15.41 -16.58
CA TYR A 444 -11.10 -16.66 -16.21
C TYR A 444 -11.81 -17.90 -16.79
N MET A 445 -13.14 -17.92 -16.77
CA MET A 445 -13.91 -19.02 -17.39
C MET A 445 -13.66 -19.07 -18.90
N LEU A 446 -13.59 -17.92 -19.57
CA LEU A 446 -13.27 -17.84 -21.00
C LEU A 446 -11.84 -18.33 -21.31
N GLN A 447 -10.86 -18.07 -20.44
CA GLN A 447 -9.48 -18.55 -20.58
C GLN A 447 -9.35 -20.07 -20.40
N GLN A 448 -10.20 -20.68 -19.59
CA GLN A 448 -10.22 -22.13 -19.37
C GLN A 448 -10.97 -22.92 -20.46
N GLN A 449 -11.76 -22.24 -21.30
CA GLN A 449 -12.50 -22.91 -22.37
C GLN A 449 -11.57 -23.36 -23.50
N SER A 450 -11.84 -24.57 -24.03
CA SER A 450 -11.19 -25.06 -25.24
C SER A 450 -11.41 -24.09 -26.42
N PRO A 451 -10.42 -23.92 -27.32
CA PRO A 451 -10.56 -23.16 -28.55
C PRO A 451 -11.76 -23.58 -29.42
N ASN A 452 -12.22 -24.83 -29.27
CA ASN A 452 -13.34 -25.42 -30.01
C ASN A 452 -14.73 -25.11 -29.40
N SER A 453 -14.79 -24.31 -28.33
CA SER A 453 -16.06 -23.83 -27.77
C SER A 453 -16.87 -23.06 -28.83
N SER A 454 -18.20 -23.17 -28.78
CA SER A 454 -19.06 -22.53 -29.79
C SER A 454 -18.79 -21.03 -29.86
N SER A 455 -18.50 -20.54 -31.06
CA SER A 455 -18.14 -19.14 -31.30
C SER A 455 -19.14 -18.15 -30.69
N GLY A 456 -20.43 -18.52 -30.66
CA GLY A 456 -21.49 -17.74 -30.03
C GLY A 456 -21.38 -17.58 -28.52
N VAL A 457 -21.02 -18.64 -27.76
CA VAL A 457 -20.85 -18.55 -26.30
C VAL A 457 -19.67 -17.66 -25.96
N ARG A 458 -18.53 -17.88 -26.63
CA ARG A 458 -17.33 -17.06 -26.49
C ARG A 458 -17.60 -15.58 -26.78
N GLN A 459 -18.29 -15.26 -27.87
CA GLN A 459 -18.66 -13.88 -28.20
C GLN A 459 -19.56 -13.23 -27.14
N ARG A 460 -20.51 -13.98 -26.57
CA ARG A 460 -21.38 -13.49 -25.48
C ARG A 460 -20.57 -13.16 -24.23
N GLN A 461 -19.60 -14.00 -23.86
CA GLN A 461 -18.72 -13.76 -22.71
C GLN A 461 -17.82 -12.54 -22.93
N ILE A 462 -17.19 -12.42 -24.10
CA ILE A 462 -16.40 -11.23 -24.47
C ILE A 462 -17.24 -9.95 -24.33
N LYS A 463 -18.48 -9.97 -24.84
CA LYS A 463 -19.41 -8.84 -24.72
C LYS A 463 -19.79 -8.56 -23.27
N PHE A 464 -19.98 -9.59 -22.45
CA PHE A 464 -20.24 -9.44 -21.02
C PHE A 464 -19.06 -8.78 -20.29
N ILE A 465 -17.84 -9.29 -20.48
CA ILE A 465 -16.61 -8.76 -19.87
C ILE A 465 -16.43 -7.27 -20.18
N ARG A 466 -16.57 -6.88 -21.47
CA ARG A 466 -16.48 -5.47 -21.89
C ARG A 466 -17.56 -4.60 -21.24
N ARG A 467 -18.79 -5.11 -21.12
CA ARG A 467 -19.89 -4.38 -20.44
C ARG A 467 -19.61 -4.21 -18.95
N THR A 468 -19.12 -5.24 -18.28
CA THR A 468 -18.76 -5.17 -16.86
C THR A 468 -17.57 -4.25 -16.62
N GLU A 469 -16.57 -4.23 -17.51
CA GLU A 469 -15.46 -3.27 -17.45
C GLU A 469 -15.97 -1.83 -17.47
N LEU A 470 -16.72 -1.46 -18.52
CA LEU A 470 -17.28 -0.11 -18.67
C LEU A 470 -18.18 0.28 -17.49
N ARG A 471 -19.03 -0.65 -17.04
CA ARG A 471 -19.91 -0.41 -15.89
C ARG A 471 -19.13 -0.22 -14.59
N SER A 472 -18.11 -1.03 -14.34
CA SER A 472 -17.27 -0.92 -13.13
C SER A 472 -16.54 0.42 -13.10
N ARG A 473 -15.95 0.82 -14.23
CA ARG A 473 -15.27 2.12 -14.38
C ARG A 473 -16.23 3.28 -14.11
N LYS A 474 -17.42 3.26 -14.69
CA LYS A 474 -18.44 4.31 -14.47
C LYS A 474 -18.85 4.41 -13.00
N ILE A 475 -19.02 3.27 -12.31
CA ILE A 475 -19.35 3.26 -10.88
C ILE A 475 -18.18 3.81 -10.05
N LEU A 476 -16.94 3.40 -10.35
CA LEU A 476 -15.73 3.86 -9.67
C LEU A 476 -15.52 5.37 -9.84
N GLU A 477 -15.67 5.89 -11.06
CA GLU A 477 -15.56 7.33 -11.36
C GLU A 477 -16.55 8.17 -10.53
N GLY A 478 -17.78 7.68 -10.38
CA GLY A 478 -18.84 8.30 -9.57
C GLY A 478 -18.75 8.04 -8.07
N SER A 479 -17.79 7.25 -7.59
CA SER A 479 -17.64 6.91 -6.18
C SER A 479 -17.03 8.05 -5.35
N PRO A 480 -17.13 8.05 -4.01
CA PRO A 480 -16.49 9.04 -3.15
C PRO A 480 -14.98 8.83 -2.94
N MET A 481 -14.39 7.82 -3.58
CA MET A 481 -12.96 7.49 -3.48
C MET A 481 -12.06 8.68 -3.89
N SER A 482 -10.88 8.81 -3.29
CA SER A 482 -9.92 9.85 -3.71
C SER A 482 -9.43 9.65 -5.15
N SER A 483 -9.00 10.72 -5.81
CA SER A 483 -8.53 10.67 -7.20
C SER A 483 -7.34 9.73 -7.41
N SER A 484 -6.43 9.63 -6.43
CA SER A 484 -5.27 8.73 -6.49
C SER A 484 -5.70 7.26 -6.49
N TRP A 485 -6.59 6.88 -5.57
CA TRP A 485 -7.15 5.53 -5.48
C TRP A 485 -8.02 5.20 -6.70
N LYS A 486 -8.82 6.14 -7.19
CA LYS A 486 -9.57 5.98 -8.46
C LYS A 486 -8.63 5.68 -9.62
N GLY A 487 -7.54 6.44 -9.76
CA GLY A 487 -6.54 6.22 -10.82
C GLY A 487 -5.97 4.80 -10.78
N PHE A 488 -5.58 4.33 -9.58
CA PHE A 488 -5.08 2.98 -9.35
C PHE A 488 -6.10 1.91 -9.77
N TYR A 489 -7.33 1.96 -9.25
CA TYR A 489 -8.34 0.94 -9.56
C TYR A 489 -8.87 1.01 -10.99
N LEU A 490 -8.90 2.20 -11.63
CA LEU A 490 -9.22 2.33 -13.05
C LEU A 490 -8.18 1.62 -13.92
N TRP A 491 -6.90 1.79 -13.59
CA TRP A 491 -5.82 1.05 -14.24
C TRP A 491 -6.00 -0.46 -14.04
N HIS A 492 -6.22 -0.90 -12.80
CA HIS A 492 -6.39 -2.32 -12.48
C HIS A 492 -7.59 -2.94 -13.21
N ILE A 493 -8.76 -2.31 -13.21
CA ILE A 493 -9.95 -2.80 -13.92
C ILE A 493 -9.65 -2.96 -15.42
N ARG A 494 -8.99 -1.97 -16.03
CA ARG A 494 -8.66 -2.01 -17.47
C ARG A 494 -7.69 -3.14 -17.79
N ASP A 495 -6.67 -3.32 -16.96
CA ASP A 495 -5.65 -4.34 -17.17
C ASP A 495 -6.22 -5.75 -16.92
N ALA A 496 -6.85 -5.94 -15.76
CA ALA A 496 -7.41 -7.21 -15.33
C ALA A 496 -8.55 -7.70 -16.24
N LEU A 497 -9.34 -6.81 -16.87
CA LEU A 497 -10.40 -7.19 -17.80
C LEU A 497 -10.02 -7.11 -19.28
N ARG A 498 -8.77 -6.78 -19.61
CA ARG A 498 -8.29 -6.76 -20.99
C ARG A 498 -8.39 -8.14 -21.64
N ILE A 499 -9.03 -8.20 -22.81
CA ILE A 499 -9.12 -9.40 -23.66
C ILE A 499 -8.09 -9.24 -24.77
N LYS A 500 -7.21 -10.23 -24.92
CA LYS A 500 -6.22 -10.29 -26.00
C LYS A 500 -6.84 -10.73 -27.32
#